data_AF-A0A9D5N698-F1
#
_entry.id   AF-A0A9D5N698-F1
#
_cell.length_a   1.000
_cell.length_b   1.000
_cell.length_c   1.000
_cell.angle_alpha   90.00
_cell.angle_beta   90.00
_cell.angle_gamma   90.00
#
_symmetry.space_group_name_H-M   'P 1'
#
loop_
_entity.id
_entity.type
_entity.pdbx_description
1 polymer ?
#
loop_
_entity_poly.entity_id
_entity_poly.type
_entity_poly.pdbx_seq_one_letter_code
_entity_poly.pdbx_strand_id
1 'polypeptide(L)' 'MCKHVVAAMYGIGVRFDENPFFFFHLRGIDIDRFIDVMLENKVESMLQNADVDTERILHETDLTGLFGGL' A
#
# COMPACT_ATOMS: atom_id res chain seq x y z
N MET A 1 -20.84 33.80 13.71
CA MET A 1 -19.49 33.26 13.43
C MET A 1 -19.49 31.87 12.79
N CYS A 2 -20.52 31.03 13.00
CA CYS A 2 -20.56 29.64 12.48
C CYS A 2 -20.39 29.51 10.96
N LYS A 3 -21.03 30.35 10.13
CA LYS A 3 -20.95 30.24 8.65
C LYS A 3 -19.56 30.47 8.07
N HIS A 4 -18.74 31.33 8.67
CA HIS A 4 -17.39 31.62 8.18
C HIS A 4 -16.43 30.48 8.47
N VAL A 5 -16.57 29.84 9.65
CA VAL A 5 -15.78 28.67 10.02
C VAL A 5 -16.07 27.51 9.07
N VAL A 6 -17.34 27.26 8.77
CA VAL A 6 -17.72 26.20 7.81
C VAL A 6 -17.16 26.48 6.41
N ALA A 7 -17.26 27.72 5.92
CA ALA A 7 -16.69 28.09 4.63
C ALA A 7 -15.17 27.89 4.57
N ALA A 8 -14.46 28.27 5.64
CA ALA A 8 -13.02 28.06 5.74
C ALA A 8 -12.66 26.57 5.77
N MET A 9 -13.37 25.75 6.56
CA MET A 9 -13.11 24.30 6.62
C MET A 9 -13.42 23.60 5.30
N TYR A 10 -14.47 24.02 4.58
CA TYR A 10 -14.77 23.50 3.24
C TYR A 10 -13.65 23.85 2.26
N GLY A 11 -13.16 25.08 2.26
CA GLY A 11 -12.04 25.49 1.40
C GLY A 11 -10.76 24.69 1.70
N ILE A 12 -10.48 24.40 2.97
CA ILE A 12 -9.39 23.50 3.36
C ILE A 12 -9.62 22.08 2.83
N GLY A 13 -10.84 21.56 2.94
CA GLY A 13 -11.23 20.24 2.41
C GLY A 13 -11.00 20.13 0.90
N VAL A 14 -11.45 21.12 0.12
CA VAL A 14 -11.25 21.15 -1.34
C VAL A 14 -9.75 21.08 -1.69
N ARG A 15 -8.88 21.77 -0.95
CA ARG A 15 -7.43 21.70 -1.19
C ARG A 15 -6.82 20.34 -0.84
N PHE A 16 -7.35 19.66 0.16
CA PHE A 16 -6.94 18.29 0.47
C PHE A 16 -7.43 17.29 -0.57
N ASP A 17 -8.63 17.47 -1.12
CA ASP A 17 -9.16 16.63 -2.20
C ASP A 17 -8.32 16.78 -3.48
N GLU A 18 -7.89 18.00 -3.80
CA GLU A 18 -6.99 18.28 -4.92
C GLU A 18 -5.59 17.69 -4.72
N ASN A 19 -5.05 17.79 -3.49
CA ASN A 19 -3.73 17.27 -3.18
C ASN A 19 -3.66 16.70 -1.73
N PRO A 20 -3.82 15.37 -1.60
CA PRO A 20 -3.73 14.69 -0.30
C PRO A 20 -2.36 14.81 0.38
N PHE A 21 -1.28 15.11 -0.34
CA PHE A 21 0.08 15.20 0.22
C PHE A 21 0.23 16.34 1.24
N PHE A 22 -0.63 17.35 1.18
CA PHE A 22 -0.65 18.41 2.20
C PHE A 22 -0.84 17.86 3.61
N PHE A 23 -1.53 16.73 3.79
CA PHE A 23 -1.74 16.13 5.10
C PHE A 23 -0.43 15.71 5.77
N PHE A 24 0.51 15.20 4.98
CA PHE A 24 1.83 14.77 5.42
C PHE A 24 2.78 15.96 5.57
N HIS A 25 2.76 16.87 4.62
CA HIS A 25 3.54 18.10 4.67
C HIS A 25 3.23 18.93 5.93
N LEU A 26 1.94 19.12 6.25
CA LEU A 26 1.51 19.84 7.45
C LEU A 26 1.86 19.13 8.77
N ARG A 27 2.11 17.82 8.74
CA ARG A 27 2.62 17.04 9.87
C ARG A 27 4.15 17.01 9.96
N GLY A 28 4.85 17.64 9.00
CA GLY A 28 6.31 17.59 8.92
C GLY A 28 6.83 16.20 8.54
N ILE A 29 6.03 15.40 7.84
CA ILE A 29 6.41 14.07 7.36
C ILE A 29 6.98 14.20 5.94
N ASP A 30 8.21 13.72 5.76
CA ASP A 30 8.82 13.50 4.46
C ASP A 30 8.19 12.25 3.82
N ILE A 31 7.31 12.47 2.84
CA ILE A 31 6.52 11.40 2.24
C ILE A 31 7.36 10.47 1.36
N ASP A 32 8.39 10.98 0.70
CA ASP A 32 9.22 10.19 -0.19
C ASP A 32 9.95 9.12 0.63
N ARG A 33 10.59 9.54 1.73
CA ARG A 33 11.19 8.61 2.70
C ARG A 33 10.16 7.65 3.31
N PHE A 34 8.96 8.13 3.62
CA PHE A 34 7.93 7.29 4.22
C PHE A 34 7.47 6.18 3.27
N ILE A 35 7.30 6.50 1.99
CA ILE A 35 6.94 5.53 0.95
C ILE A 35 8.04 4.50 0.77
N ASP A 36 9.31 4.93 0.71
CA ASP A 36 10.45 4.02 0.56
C ASP A 36 10.47 2.97 1.69
N VAL A 37 10.38 3.42 2.94
CA VAL A 37 10.36 2.52 4.10
C VAL A 37 9.14 1.60 4.08
N MET A 38 7.96 2.10 3.73
CA MET A 38 6.74 1.29 3.64
C MET A 38 6.86 0.22 2.54
N LEU A 39 7.45 0.57 1.40
CA LEU A 39 7.64 -0.34 0.28
C LEU A 39 8.63 -1.45 0.63
N GLU A 40 9.78 -1.10 1.23
CA GLU A 40 10.78 -2.07 1.70
C GLU A 40 10.15 -3.08 2.67
N ASN A 41 9.44 -2.59 3.70
CA ASN A 41 8.75 -3.46 4.67
C ASN A 41 7.70 -4.37 3.98
N LYS A 42 6.99 -3.85 2.98
CA LYS A 42 6.00 -4.64 2.25
C LYS A 42 6.65 -5.75 1.43
N VAL A 43 7.76 -5.44 0.76
CA VAL A 43 8.54 -6.41 -0.02
C VAL A 43 9.09 -7.50 0.90
N GLU A 44 9.67 -7.13 2.04
CA GLU A 44 10.17 -8.07 3.04
C GLU A 44 9.05 -9.01 3.53
N SER A 45 7.88 -8.46 3.87
CA SER A 45 6.72 -9.25 4.28
C SER A 45 6.23 -10.22 3.18
N MET A 46 6.28 -9.81 1.91
CA MET A 46 5.90 -10.69 0.80
C MET A 46 6.90 -11.82 0.57
N LEU A 47 8.19 -11.55 0.77
CA LEU A 47 9.27 -12.52 0.57
C LEU A 47 9.54 -13.39 1.80
N GLN A 48 8.96 -13.06 2.96
CA GLN A 48 9.19 -13.75 4.22
C GLN A 48 9.02 -15.28 4.15
N ASN A 49 8.12 -15.77 3.29
CA ASN A 49 7.85 -17.20 3.12
C ASN A 49 8.25 -17.72 1.73
N ALA A 50 8.99 -16.94 0.93
CA ALA A 50 9.31 -17.30 -0.44
C ALA A 50 10.20 -18.54 -0.56
N ASP A 51 11.02 -18.81 0.47
CA ASP A 51 11.90 -19.98 0.56
C ASP A 51 11.37 -21.05 1.52
N VAL A 52 10.13 -20.90 2.00
CA VAL A 52 9.52 -21.84 2.95
C VAL A 52 8.72 -22.88 2.18
N ASP A 53 9.28 -24.07 2.04
CA ASP A 53 8.56 -25.20 1.46
C ASP A 53 7.43 -25.67 2.38
N THR A 54 6.21 -25.74 1.84
CA THR A 54 5.03 -26.27 2.56
C THR A 54 4.41 -27.40 1.77
N GLU A 55 3.63 -28.26 2.42
CA GLU A 55 2.88 -29.35 1.77
C GLU A 55 1.93 -28.89 0.66
N ARG A 56 1.67 -27.57 0.58
CA ARG A 56 0.78 -26.96 -0.42
C ARG A 56 1.50 -26.52 -1.69
N ILE A 57 2.82 -26.70 -1.78
CA ILE A 57 3.60 -26.36 -2.97
C ILE A 57 3.38 -27.42 -4.04
N LEU A 58 3.01 -26.96 -5.23
CA LEU A 58 2.83 -27.80 -6.41
C LEU A 58 4.16 -27.87 -7.14
N HIS A 59 4.77 -29.05 -7.14
CA HIS A 59 5.98 -29.29 -7.92
C HIS A 59 5.63 -29.49 -9.40
N GLU A 60 6.58 -29.24 -10.31
CA GLU A 60 6.35 -29.38 -11.76
C GLU A 60 5.82 -30.77 -12.15
N THR A 61 6.23 -31.81 -11.41
CA THR A 61 5.77 -33.18 -11.63
C THR A 61 4.26 -33.34 -11.37
N ASP A 62 3.70 -32.59 -10.42
CA ASP A 62 2.27 -32.61 -10.09
C ASP A 62 1.42 -31.82 -11.09
N LEU A 63 2.00 -30.84 -11.80
CA LEU A 63 1.27 -30.02 -12.77
C LEU A 63 0.72 -30.87 -13.94
N THR A 64 1.50 -31.82 -14.42
CA THR A 64 1.09 -32.73 -15.51
C THR A 64 -0.06 -33.63 -15.11
N GLY A 65 -0.11 -34.04 -13.83
CA GLY A 65 -1.22 -34.83 -13.28
C GLY A 65 -2.48 -34.01 -13.02
N LEU A 66 -2.33 -32.71 -12.72
CA LEU A 66 -3.42 -31.81 -12.37
C LEU A 66 -4.13 -31.23 -13.61
N PHE A 67 -3.35 -30.95 -14.67
CA PHE A 67 -3.87 -30.38 -15.92
C PHE A 67 -4.02 -31.37 -17.07
N GLY A 68 -3.63 -32.64 -16.86
CA GLY A 68 -3.71 -33.70 -17.86
C GLY A 68 -2.69 -33.52 -18.98
N GLY A 69 -1.69 -34.40 -19.02
CA GLY A 69 -0.80 -34.52 -20.16
C GLY A 69 -1.57 -34.82 -21.45
N LEU A 70 -1.16 -34.19 -22.55
CA LEU A 70 -1.64 -34.45 -23.90
C LEU A 70 -1.43 -35.92 -24.31
#